data_AF-A0A7T7R8B3-F1
#
_entry.id   AF-A0A7T7R8B3-F1
#
_cell.length_a   1.000
_cell.length_b   1.000
_cell.length_c   1.000
_cell.angle_alpha   90.00
_cell.angle_beta   90.00
_cell.angle_gamma   90.00
#
_symmetry.space_group_name_H-M   'P 1'
#
loop_
_entity.id
_entity.type
_entity.pdbx_description
1 polymer ?
#
loop_
_entity_poly.entity_id
_entity_poly.type
_entity_poly.pdbx_seq_one_letter_code
_entity_poly.pdbx_strand_id
1 'polypeptide(L)'
;MLEELQRLQAHIGVLKTRLAHYESENAALNAAKADSNEHYHAQIVQKNGIITQKQEEIDNLSEQLSETQSQFKQLNSDAAALADRYSRLEKSCTDLKNRFQEILAERNELRVIKEKMQNDHRVAQQEIQGLQQERERLLQKNEHAKAKVEAIIQRLAILGTAQDQHAQEIQQLAHPADANEDI
;
A
#
# COMPACT_ATOMS: atom_id res chain seq x y z
N MET A 1 130.65 -0.40 -35.05
CA MET A 1 129.99 0.85 -34.61
C MET A 1 128.93 1.34 -35.60
N LEU A 2 129.20 1.46 -36.91
CA LEU A 2 128.22 1.99 -37.88
C LEU A 2 127.01 1.06 -38.11
N GLU A 3 127.24 -0.25 -38.27
CA GLU A 3 126.17 -1.25 -38.50
C GLU A 3 125.23 -1.39 -37.29
N GLU A 4 125.75 -1.35 -36.07
CA GLU A 4 124.93 -1.37 -34.85
C GLU A 4 124.04 -0.12 -34.75
N LEU A 5 124.57 1.03 -35.13
CA LEU A 5 123.82 2.29 -35.17
C LEU A 5 122.67 2.20 -36.20
N GLN A 6 122.94 1.66 -37.39
CA GLN A 6 121.91 1.42 -38.42
C GLN A 6 120.84 0.42 -37.96
N ARG A 7 121.22 -0.66 -37.27
CA ARG A 7 120.29 -1.64 -36.70
C ARG A 7 119.38 -1.01 -35.64
N LEU A 8 119.94 -0.18 -34.77
CA LEU A 8 119.18 0.55 -33.76
C LEU A 8 118.21 1.54 -34.41
N GLN A 9 118.66 2.24 -35.46
CA GLN A 9 117.83 3.20 -36.21
C GLN A 9 116.64 2.51 -36.89
N ALA A 10 116.84 1.31 -37.45
CA ALA A 10 115.76 0.49 -38.01
C ALA A 10 114.77 0.03 -36.94
N HIS A 11 115.26 -0.45 -35.79
CA HIS A 11 114.40 -0.84 -34.66
C HIS A 11 113.58 0.34 -34.11
N ILE A 12 114.17 1.52 -33.98
CA ILE A 12 113.47 2.75 -33.58
C ILE A 12 112.40 3.12 -34.60
N GLY A 13 112.68 2.96 -35.90
CA GLY A 13 111.70 3.17 -36.96
C GLY A 13 110.48 2.25 -36.82
N VAL A 14 110.69 0.94 -36.64
CA VAL A 14 109.62 -0.04 -36.44
C VAL A 14 108.80 0.27 -35.18
N LEU A 15 109.47 0.61 -34.08
CA LEU A 15 108.80 0.98 -32.83
C LEU A 15 107.92 2.23 -33.00
N LYS A 16 108.40 3.26 -33.71
CA LYS A 16 107.61 4.46 -34.02
C LYS A 16 106.35 4.13 -34.82
N THR A 17 106.47 3.31 -35.87
CA THR A 17 105.32 2.91 -36.68
C THR A 17 104.30 2.14 -35.84
N ARG A 18 104.77 1.24 -34.97
CA ARG A 18 103.89 0.45 -34.09
C ARG A 18 103.23 1.30 -33.01
N LEU A 19 103.95 2.29 -32.46
CA LEU A 19 103.40 3.26 -31.52
C LEU A 19 102.28 4.08 -32.17
N ALA A 20 102.54 4.62 -33.37
CA ALA A 20 101.54 5.38 -34.14
C ALA A 20 100.30 4.53 -34.48
N HIS A 21 100.50 3.24 -34.79
CA HIS A 21 99.39 2.31 -35.02
C HIS A 21 98.54 2.13 -33.76
N TYR A 22 99.16 1.87 -32.60
CA TYR A 22 98.43 1.72 -31.33
C TYR A 22 97.77 3.02 -30.86
N GLU A 23 98.35 4.18 -31.13
CA GLU A 23 97.72 5.48 -30.86
C GLU A 23 96.45 5.66 -31.70
N SER A 24 96.52 5.34 -33.00
CA SER A 24 95.37 5.38 -33.90
C SER A 24 94.28 4.37 -33.48
N GLU A 25 94.68 3.16 -33.09
CA GLU A 25 93.74 2.12 -32.65
C GLU A 25 93.06 2.52 -31.33
N ASN A 26 93.81 3.07 -30.37
CA ASN A 26 93.22 3.61 -29.13
C ASN A 26 92.26 4.76 -29.40
N ALA A 27 92.59 5.66 -30.33
CA ALA A 27 91.70 6.74 -30.72
C ALA A 27 90.40 6.20 -31.32
N ALA A 28 90.49 5.20 -32.20
CA ALA A 28 89.33 4.55 -32.80
C ALA A 28 88.47 3.81 -31.76
N LEU A 29 89.10 3.06 -30.84
CA LEU A 29 88.39 2.37 -29.76
C LEU A 29 87.69 3.33 -28.80
N ASN A 30 88.33 4.45 -28.46
CA ASN A 30 87.72 5.48 -27.63
C ASN A 30 86.53 6.15 -28.32
N ALA A 31 86.64 6.42 -29.63
CA ALA A 31 85.54 6.96 -30.42
C ALA A 31 84.36 5.97 -30.48
N ALA A 32 84.61 4.70 -30.78
CA ALA A 32 83.58 3.66 -30.82
C ALA A 32 82.90 3.45 -29.46
N LYS A 33 83.66 3.53 -28.36
CA LYS A 33 83.12 3.46 -27.00
C LYS A 33 82.23 4.66 -26.68
N ALA A 34 82.63 5.87 -27.08
CA ALA A 34 81.82 7.07 -26.88
C ALA A 34 80.50 6.99 -27.65
N ASP A 35 80.56 6.60 -28.93
CA ASP A 35 79.39 6.45 -29.80
C ASP A 35 78.42 5.38 -29.26
N SER A 36 78.94 4.23 -28.84
CA SER A 36 78.14 3.17 -28.22
C SER A 36 77.50 3.63 -26.91
N ASN A 37 78.22 4.38 -26.07
CA ASN A 37 77.68 4.91 -24.82
C ASN A 37 76.55 5.91 -25.07
N GLU A 38 76.71 6.80 -26.05
CA GLU A 38 75.68 7.78 -26.44
C GLU A 38 74.43 7.07 -26.94
N HIS A 39 74.60 6.06 -27.81
CA HIS A 39 73.48 5.25 -28.31
C HIS A 39 72.74 4.51 -27.19
N TYR A 40 73.46 3.87 -26.24
CA TYR A 40 72.82 3.23 -25.10
C TYR A 40 72.11 4.23 -24.19
N HIS A 41 72.71 5.41 -23.97
CA HIS A 41 72.08 6.45 -23.18
C HIS A 41 70.77 6.93 -23.81
N ALA A 42 70.76 7.18 -25.12
CA ALA A 42 69.56 7.56 -25.85
C ALA A 42 68.45 6.49 -25.73
N GLN A 43 68.80 5.21 -25.86
CA GLN A 43 67.84 4.12 -25.67
C GLN A 43 67.27 4.04 -24.25
N ILE A 44 68.11 4.27 -23.23
CA ILE A 44 67.67 4.27 -21.82
C ILE A 44 66.67 5.41 -21.59
N VAL A 45 66.98 6.62 -22.08
CA VAL A 45 66.08 7.78 -21.97
C VAL A 45 64.74 7.50 -22.66
N GLN A 46 64.77 6.94 -23.87
CA GLN A 46 63.55 6.58 -24.59
C GLN A 46 62.71 5.54 -23.83
N LYS A 47 63.34 4.46 -23.34
CA LYS A 47 62.65 3.42 -22.57
C LYS A 47 62.07 3.96 -21.27
N ASN A 48 62.79 4.83 -20.57
CA ASN A 48 62.29 5.48 -19.37
C ASN A 48 61.07 6.36 -19.66
N GLY A 49 61.06 7.10 -20.77
CA GLY A 49 59.89 7.86 -21.20
C GLY A 49 58.65 6.97 -21.43
N ILE A 50 58.83 5.82 -22.08
CA ILE A 50 57.75 4.84 -22.29
C ILE A 50 57.27 4.26 -20.96
N ILE A 51 58.19 3.94 -20.04
CA ILE A 51 57.84 3.42 -18.71
C ILE A 51 56.99 4.44 -17.94
N THR A 52 57.38 5.72 -17.94
CA THR A 52 56.60 6.78 -17.29
C THR A 52 55.20 6.90 -17.88
N GLN A 53 55.07 6.93 -19.21
CA GLN A 53 53.76 7.00 -19.88
C GLN A 53 52.87 5.80 -19.53
N LYS A 54 53.44 4.59 -19.49
CA LYS A 54 52.70 3.39 -19.11
C LYS A 54 52.29 3.40 -17.64
N GLN A 55 53.12 3.96 -16.77
CA GLN A 55 52.78 4.10 -15.36
C GLN A 55 51.59 5.05 -15.18
N GLU A 56 51.60 6.21 -15.85
CA GLU A 56 50.48 7.15 -15.84
C GLU A 56 49.19 6.50 -16.39
N GLU A 57 49.28 5.70 -17.45
CA GLU A 57 48.14 4.97 -18.01
C GLU A 57 47.57 3.94 -17.01
N ILE A 58 48.44 3.20 -16.32
CA ILE A 58 48.04 2.25 -15.27
C ILE A 58 47.36 2.95 -14.11
N ASP A 59 47.89 4.09 -13.67
CA ASP A 59 47.33 4.85 -12.55
C ASP A 59 45.94 5.38 -12.90
N ASN A 60 45.77 5.95 -14.10
CA ASN A 60 44.48 6.42 -14.61
C ASN A 60 43.45 5.28 -14.73
N LEU A 61 43.85 4.13 -15.28
CA LEU A 61 42.96 2.96 -15.39
C LEU A 61 42.57 2.40 -14.03
N SER A 62 43.49 2.44 -13.06
CA SER A 62 43.23 1.98 -11.69
C SER A 62 42.22 2.89 -10.99
N GLU A 63 42.31 4.20 -11.20
CA GLU A 63 41.34 5.17 -10.68
C GLU A 63 39.96 4.95 -11.29
N GLN A 64 39.86 4.82 -12.62
CA GLN A 64 38.59 4.55 -13.31
C GLN A 64 37.95 3.23 -12.87
N LEU A 65 38.77 2.19 -12.65
CA LEU A 65 38.30 0.91 -12.13
C LEU A 65 37.72 1.06 -10.72
N SER A 66 38.41 1.80 -9.84
CA SER A 66 37.95 2.07 -8.48
C SER A 66 36.63 2.83 -8.47
N GLU A 67 36.51 3.88 -9.30
CA GLU A 67 35.29 4.66 -9.43
C GLU A 67 34.12 3.79 -9.93
N THR A 68 34.33 3.01 -10.99
CA THR A 68 33.31 2.13 -11.56
C THR A 68 32.86 1.08 -10.54
N GLN A 69 33.79 0.50 -9.77
CA GLN A 69 33.45 -0.45 -8.71
C GLN A 69 32.61 0.21 -7.60
N SER A 70 32.91 1.46 -7.25
CA SER A 70 32.13 2.23 -6.28
C SER A 70 30.70 2.47 -6.79
N GLN A 71 30.56 2.93 -8.03
CA GLN A 71 29.26 3.14 -8.68
C GLN A 71 28.45 1.84 -8.75
N PHE A 72 29.08 0.71 -9.09
CA PHE A 72 28.41 -0.58 -9.13
C PHE A 72 27.90 -1.03 -7.74
N LYS A 73 28.69 -0.82 -6.69
CA LYS A 73 28.26 -1.10 -5.30
C LYS A 73 27.06 -0.24 -4.92
N GLN A 74 27.08 1.05 -5.27
CA GLN A 74 25.96 1.95 -5.01
C GLN A 74 24.70 1.50 -5.74
N LEU A 75 24.81 1.16 -7.03
CA LEU A 75 23.68 0.68 -7.82
C LEU A 75 23.07 -0.61 -7.26
N ASN A 76 23.89 -1.54 -6.77
CA ASN A 76 23.39 -2.74 -6.10
C ASN A 76 22.66 -2.43 -4.79
N SER A 77 23.15 -1.48 -4.01
CA SER A 77 22.48 -1.00 -2.80
C SER A 77 21.12 -0.39 -3.13
N ASP A 78 21.06 0.45 -4.16
CA ASP A 78 19.83 1.10 -4.62
C ASP A 78 18.82 0.08 -5.16
N ALA A 79 19.28 -0.93 -5.91
CA ALA A 79 18.44 -2.02 -6.39
C ALA A 79 17.84 -2.84 -5.24
N ALA A 80 18.63 -3.15 -4.21
CA ALA A 80 18.14 -3.84 -3.02
C ALA A 80 17.10 -3.02 -2.24
N ALA A 81 17.36 -1.71 -2.06
CA ALA A 81 16.41 -0.79 -1.43
C ALA A 81 15.11 -0.68 -2.24
N LEU A 82 15.19 -0.67 -3.56
CA LEU A 82 14.03 -0.63 -4.44
C LEU A 82 13.21 -1.93 -4.34
N ALA A 83 13.87 -3.09 -4.29
CA ALA A 83 13.21 -4.38 -4.09
C ALA A 83 12.44 -4.44 -2.75
N ASP A 84 13.02 -3.93 -1.66
CA ASP A 84 12.32 -3.84 -0.36
C ASP A 84 11.08 -2.93 -0.44
N ARG A 85 11.19 -1.77 -1.11
CA ARG A 85 10.06 -0.87 -1.33
C ARG A 85 8.94 -1.53 -2.12
N TYR A 86 9.25 -2.27 -3.19
CA TYR A 86 8.25 -3.02 -3.95
C TYR A 86 7.59 -4.12 -3.10
N SER A 87 8.37 -4.86 -2.31
CA SER A 87 7.82 -5.88 -1.40
C SER A 87 6.83 -5.28 -0.38
N ARG A 88 7.15 -4.10 0.19
CA ARG A 88 6.24 -3.38 1.09
C ARG A 88 4.98 -2.90 0.37
N LEU A 89 5.13 -2.38 -0.85
CA LEU A 89 4.01 -1.90 -1.65
C LEU A 89 3.06 -3.04 -2.03
N GLU A 90 3.59 -4.21 -2.39
CA GLU A 90 2.81 -5.41 -2.69
C GLU A 90 1.99 -5.89 -1.48
N LYS A 91 2.60 -5.89 -0.29
CA LYS A 91 1.89 -6.18 0.96
C LYS A 91 0.76 -5.19 1.21
N SER A 92 1.02 -3.89 1.09
CA SER A 92 0.01 -2.86 1.26
C SER A 92 -1.14 -2.98 0.25
N CYS A 93 -0.85 -3.37 -1.01
CA CYS A 93 -1.87 -3.63 -2.02
C CYS A 93 -2.74 -4.85 -1.65
N THR A 94 -2.12 -5.89 -1.11
CA THR A 94 -2.83 -7.08 -0.62
C THR A 94 -3.74 -6.74 0.56
N ASP A 95 -3.25 -5.99 1.54
CA ASP A 95 -4.03 -5.54 2.69
C ASP A 95 -5.22 -4.68 2.26
N LEU A 96 -4.99 -3.75 1.32
CA LEU A 96 -6.04 -2.90 0.78
C LEU A 96 -7.10 -3.72 0.04
N LYS A 97 -6.69 -4.71 -0.76
CA LYS A 97 -7.60 -5.64 -1.44
C LYS A 97 -8.46 -6.41 -0.44
N ASN A 98 -7.86 -6.94 0.62
CA ASN A 98 -8.59 -7.68 1.65
C ASN A 98 -9.63 -6.78 2.33
N ARG A 99 -9.25 -5.55 2.70
CA ARG A 99 -10.16 -4.59 3.31
C ARG A 99 -11.31 -4.18 2.40
N PHE A 100 -11.07 -4.07 1.09
CA PHE A 100 -12.15 -3.87 0.12
C PHE A 100 -13.11 -5.07 0.05
N GLN A 101 -12.60 -6.30 0.13
CA GLN A 101 -13.46 -7.50 0.15
C GLN A 101 -14.33 -7.56 1.41
N GLU A 102 -13.78 -7.22 2.57
CA GLU A 102 -14.52 -7.11 3.84
C GLU A 102 -15.65 -6.09 3.75
N ILE A 103 -15.36 -4.87 3.26
CA ILE A 103 -16.38 -3.82 3.07
C ILE A 103 -17.49 -4.29 2.12
N LEU A 104 -17.15 -5.03 1.05
CA LEU A 104 -18.14 -5.57 0.12
C LEU A 104 -19.04 -6.62 0.78
N ALA A 105 -18.48 -7.45 1.67
CA ALA A 105 -19.22 -8.43 2.45
C ALA A 105 -20.15 -7.75 3.45
N GLU A 106 -19.66 -6.81 4.26
CA GLU A 106 -20.45 -6.03 5.21
C GLU A 106 -21.60 -5.30 4.51
N ARG A 107 -21.34 -4.66 3.37
CA ARG A 107 -22.37 -4.01 2.56
C ARG A 107 -23.46 -5.00 2.13
N ASN A 108 -23.08 -6.23 1.75
CA ASN A 108 -24.06 -7.24 1.35
C ASN A 108 -24.90 -7.72 2.54
N GLU A 109 -24.29 -7.90 3.72
CA GLU A 109 -25.01 -8.23 4.95
C GLU A 109 -26.01 -7.13 5.33
N LEU A 110 -25.60 -5.86 5.27
CA LEU A 110 -26.47 -4.71 5.52
C LEU A 110 -27.66 -4.67 4.55
N ARG A 111 -27.44 -5.04 3.27
CA ARG A 111 -28.54 -5.16 2.30
C ARG A 111 -29.56 -6.21 2.72
N VAL A 112 -29.10 -7.40 3.13
CA VAL A 112 -29.98 -8.49 3.58
C VAL A 112 -30.75 -8.09 4.84
N ILE A 113 -30.09 -7.46 5.81
CA ILE A 113 -30.74 -6.96 7.03
C ILE A 113 -31.81 -5.92 6.68
N LYS A 114 -31.50 -4.97 5.77
CA LYS A 114 -32.44 -3.96 5.31
C LYS A 114 -33.68 -4.60 4.66
N GLU A 115 -33.50 -5.57 3.77
CA GLU A 115 -34.61 -6.29 3.12
C GLU A 115 -35.49 -7.00 4.15
N LYS A 116 -34.87 -7.67 5.14
CA LYS A 116 -35.60 -8.31 6.24
C LYS A 116 -36.41 -7.30 7.04
N MET A 117 -35.80 -6.19 7.48
CA MET A 117 -36.49 -5.14 8.22
C MET A 117 -37.66 -4.53 7.44
N GLN A 118 -37.50 -4.34 6.13
CA GLN A 118 -38.59 -3.85 5.28
C GLN A 118 -39.76 -4.84 5.22
N ASN A 119 -39.48 -6.14 5.13
CA ASN A 119 -40.54 -7.14 5.15
C ASN A 119 -41.23 -7.22 6.52
N ASP A 120 -40.46 -7.22 7.61
CA ASP A 120 -41.00 -7.23 8.98
C ASP A 120 -41.88 -5.99 9.23
N HIS A 121 -41.44 -4.82 8.75
CA HIS A 121 -42.25 -3.59 8.81
C HIS A 121 -43.57 -3.72 8.05
N ARG A 122 -43.55 -4.30 6.85
CA ARG A 122 -44.75 -4.53 6.04
C ARG A 122 -45.73 -5.46 6.75
N VAL A 123 -45.24 -6.55 7.37
CA VAL A 123 -46.06 -7.48 8.14
C VAL A 123 -46.68 -6.77 9.34
N ALA A 124 -45.89 -6.05 10.13
CA ALA A 124 -46.40 -5.29 11.27
C ALA A 124 -47.45 -4.24 10.88
N GLN A 125 -47.29 -3.56 9.74
CA GLN A 125 -48.30 -2.64 9.22
C GLN A 125 -49.62 -3.34 8.87
N GLN A 126 -49.57 -4.53 8.26
CA GLN A 126 -50.77 -5.32 7.96
C GLN A 126 -51.49 -5.78 9.23
N GLU A 127 -50.74 -6.20 10.25
CA GLU A 127 -51.30 -6.56 11.56
C GLU A 127 -51.98 -5.37 12.25
N ILE A 128 -51.33 -4.20 12.23
CA ILE A 128 -51.93 -2.96 12.77
C ILE A 128 -53.25 -2.62 12.07
N GLN A 129 -53.29 -2.72 10.74
CA GLN A 129 -54.52 -2.48 9.98
C GLN A 129 -55.62 -3.49 10.34
N GLY A 130 -55.27 -4.77 10.47
CA GLY A 130 -56.22 -5.82 10.91
C GLY A 130 -56.78 -5.56 12.31
N LEU A 131 -55.93 -5.17 13.26
CA LEU A 131 -56.35 -4.83 14.62
C LEU A 131 -57.22 -3.57 14.66
N GLN A 132 -56.94 -2.57 13.81
CA GLN A 132 -57.77 -1.37 13.69
C GLN A 132 -59.18 -1.72 13.18
N GLN A 133 -59.29 -2.58 12.16
CA GLN A 133 -60.58 -3.03 11.63
C GLN A 133 -61.38 -3.83 12.67
N GLU A 134 -60.74 -4.76 13.39
CA GLU A 134 -61.44 -5.52 14.43
C GLU A 134 -61.85 -4.63 15.61
N ARG A 135 -61.02 -3.65 16.00
CA ARG A 135 -61.40 -2.63 16.99
C ARG A 135 -62.65 -1.88 16.55
N GLU A 136 -62.71 -1.44 15.29
CA GLU A 136 -63.86 -0.72 14.76
C GLU A 136 -65.12 -1.59 14.76
N ARG A 137 -65.00 -2.86 14.35
CA ARG A 137 -66.09 -3.84 14.41
C ARG A 137 -66.59 -4.07 15.84
N LEU A 138 -65.70 -4.17 16.81
CA LEU A 138 -66.05 -4.34 18.22
C LEU A 138 -66.74 -3.08 18.78
N LEU A 139 -66.27 -1.88 18.42
CA LEU A 139 -66.93 -0.62 18.78
C LEU A 139 -68.36 -0.58 18.23
N GLN A 140 -68.57 -0.91 16.95
CA GLN A 140 -69.91 -0.98 16.36
C GLN A 140 -70.82 -1.99 17.09
N LYS A 141 -70.30 -3.19 17.40
CA LYS A 141 -71.04 -4.19 18.19
C LYS A 141 -71.39 -3.68 19.59
N ASN A 142 -70.48 -2.96 20.24
CA ASN A 142 -70.70 -2.39 21.56
C ASN A 142 -71.78 -1.31 21.53
N GLU A 143 -71.73 -0.39 20.56
CA GLU A 143 -72.76 0.63 20.35
C GLU A 143 -74.14 0.02 20.08
N HIS A 144 -74.22 -1.02 19.24
CA HIS A 144 -75.48 -1.75 19.03
C HIS A 144 -76.00 -2.44 20.30
N ALA A 145 -75.12 -3.04 21.10
CA ALA A 145 -75.51 -3.65 22.37
C ALA A 145 -76.01 -2.59 23.36
N LYS A 146 -75.33 -1.44 23.45
CA LYS A 146 -75.74 -0.31 24.26
C LYS A 146 -77.10 0.22 23.86
N ALA A 147 -77.34 0.44 22.56
CA ALA A 147 -78.65 0.87 22.05
C ALA A 147 -79.77 -0.13 22.38
N LYS A 148 -79.50 -1.44 22.30
CA LYS A 148 -80.46 -2.48 22.73
C LYS A 148 -80.75 -2.41 24.22
N VAL A 149 -79.71 -2.22 25.06
CA VAL A 149 -79.87 -2.05 26.50
C VAL A 149 -80.71 -0.81 26.82
N GLU A 150 -80.43 0.32 26.17
CA GLU A 150 -81.23 1.55 26.31
C GLU A 150 -82.69 1.33 25.92
N ALA A 151 -82.96 0.62 24.81
CA ALA A 151 -84.32 0.27 24.40
C ALA A 151 -85.03 -0.66 25.41
N ILE A 152 -84.32 -1.62 26.01
CA ILE A 152 -84.85 -2.47 27.08
C ILE A 152 -85.17 -1.63 28.31
N ILE A 153 -84.28 -0.73 28.73
CA ILE A 153 -84.50 0.18 29.85
C ILE A 153 -85.75 1.04 29.60
N GLN A 154 -85.90 1.64 28.41
CA GLN A 154 -87.08 2.40 28.04
C GLN A 154 -88.36 1.56 28.12
N ARG A 155 -88.34 0.33 27.59
CA ARG A 155 -89.49 -0.57 27.63
C ARG A 155 -89.84 -0.99 29.06
N LEU A 156 -88.85 -1.28 29.90
CA LEU A 156 -89.05 -1.59 31.31
C LEU A 156 -89.61 -0.38 32.09
N ALA A 157 -89.18 0.84 31.78
CA ALA A 157 -89.73 2.05 32.39
C ALA A 157 -91.23 2.21 32.06
N ILE A 158 -91.63 2.01 30.80
CA ILE A 158 -93.05 2.03 30.39
C ILE A 158 -93.84 0.93 31.11
N LEU A 159 -93.31 -0.30 31.14
CA LEU A 159 -93.99 -1.40 31.82
C LEU A 159 -94.13 -1.14 33.32
N GLY A 160 -93.10 -0.58 33.96
CA GLY A 160 -93.14 -0.16 35.36
C GLY A 160 -94.26 0.85 35.63
N THR A 161 -94.44 1.85 34.76
CA THR A 161 -95.55 2.81 34.90
C THR A 161 -96.94 2.19 34.69
N ALA A 162 -97.06 1.25 33.76
CA ALA A 162 -98.33 0.55 33.51
C ALA A 162 -98.66 -0.43 34.66
N GLN A 163 -97.66 -1.09 35.22
CA GLN A 163 -97.81 -1.98 36.36
C GLN A 163 -98.13 -1.20 37.65
N ASP A 164 -97.58 0.00 37.81
CA ASP A 164 -97.98 0.95 38.87
C ASP A 164 -99.42 1.46 38.69
N GLN A 165 -99.83 1.78 37.45
CA GLN A 165 -101.22 2.15 37.16
C GLN A 165 -102.19 1.01 37.46
N HIS A 166 -101.88 -0.22 37.03
CA HIS A 166 -102.70 -1.38 37.36
C HIS A 166 -102.67 -1.71 38.86
N ALA A 167 -101.54 -1.49 39.55
CA ALA A 167 -101.48 -1.63 41.00
C ALA A 167 -102.36 -0.58 41.70
N GLN A 168 -102.37 0.68 41.25
CA GLN A 168 -103.26 1.74 41.74
C GLN A 168 -104.74 1.45 41.43
N GLU A 169 -105.07 0.97 40.23
CA GLU A 169 -106.43 0.55 39.85
C GLU A 169 -106.90 -0.65 40.69
N ILE A 170 -106.02 -1.64 40.94
CA ILE A 170 -106.32 -2.76 41.83
C ILE A 170 -106.50 -2.28 43.28
N GLN A 171 -105.73 -1.29 43.74
CA GLN A 171 -105.91 -0.68 45.07
C GLN A 171 -107.24 0.09 45.19
N GLN A 172 -107.66 0.78 44.13
CA GLN A 172 -108.97 1.44 44.05
C GLN A 172 -110.14 0.45 43.92
N LEU A 173 -109.92 -0.74 43.34
CA LEU A 173 -110.91 -1.81 43.27
C LEU A 173 -110.98 -2.65 44.56
N ALA A 174 -109.87 -2.78 45.28
CA ALA A 174 -109.79 -3.40 46.61
C ALA A 174 -110.39 -2.51 47.71
N HIS A 175 -110.47 -1.20 47.46
CA HIS A 175 -111.21 -0.23 48.26
C HIS A 175 -112.24 0.48 47.38
N PRO A 176 -113.37 -0.16 47.03
CA PRO A 176 -114.46 0.56 46.40
C PRO A 176 -114.86 1.66 47.36
N ALA A 177 -114.88 2.90 46.87
CA ALA A 177 -115.38 4.03 47.62
C ALA A 177 -116.75 3.67 48.22
N ASP A 178 -116.83 3.68 49.56
CA ASP A 178 -118.08 3.81 50.28
C ASP A 178 -118.74 5.10 49.78
N ALA A 179 -119.69 4.93 48.88
CA ALA A 179 -120.69 5.94 48.57
C ALA A 179 -122.06 5.27 48.70
N ASN A 180 -122.54 5.10 49.93
CA ASN A 180 -123.85 5.62 50.37
C ASN A 180 -124.25 5.16 51.78
N GLU A 181 -125.13 5.97 52.39
CA GLU A 181 -125.82 5.86 53.70
C GLU A 181 -125.04 6.55 54.84
N ASP A 182 -125.48 7.66 55.47
CA ASP A 182 -126.83 8.12 55.83
C ASP A 182 -126.87 9.64 56.13
N ILE A 183 -128.05 10.24 55.92
CA ILE A 183 -128.70 11.40 56.61
C ILE A 183 -127.86 12.66 56.93
#